data_AF-A0A2E6C9Z3-F1
#
_entry.id   AF-A0A2E6C9Z3-F1
#
_cell.length_a   1.000
_cell.length_b   1.000
_cell.length_c   1.000
_cell.angle_alpha   90.00
_cell.angle_beta   90.00
_cell.angle_gamma   90.00
#
_symmetry.space_group_name_H-M   'P 1'
#
loop_
_entity.id
_entity.type
_entity.pdbx_description
1 polymer ?
#
loop_
_entity_poly.entity_id
_entity_poly.type
_entity_poly.pdbx_seq_one_letter_code
_entity_poly.pdbx_strand_id
1 'polypeptide(L)'
;MSTLLAHIKIVEGCEEKFENISRELFEKTHANEDSVIHYDYWRGREKGSYYTLLAYPTYLDFLITHQISEHHEAAAGNYGEIIEDIDLEWVDPLDGASKLGPTEMQKVPDDASELAKEYGETHAAIIQDWWLALRKA
;
A
#
# COMPACT_ATOMS: atom_id res chain seq x y z
N MET A 1 0.80 8.98 9.97
CA MET A 1 0.58 8.79 8.52
C MET A 1 1.02 7.39 8.15
N SER A 2 0.70 6.89 6.96
CA SER A 2 1.13 5.57 6.49
C SER A 2 1.77 5.72 5.12
N THR A 3 2.96 5.17 4.92
CA THR A 3 3.62 5.11 3.61
C THR A 3 4.15 3.71 3.36
N LEU A 4 3.71 3.14 2.25
CA LEU A 4 3.98 1.77 1.85
C LEU A 4 4.55 1.76 0.43
N LEU A 5 5.67 1.08 0.24
CA LEU A 5 6.24 0.77 -1.07
C LEU A 5 6.03 -0.72 -1.34
N ALA A 6 5.08 -1.05 -2.20
CA ALA A 6 4.92 -2.41 -2.67
C ALA A 6 5.96 -2.70 -3.75
N HIS A 7 6.70 -3.79 -3.58
CA HIS A 7 7.57 -4.38 -4.60
C HIS A 7 6.81 -5.55 -5.19
N ILE A 8 6.51 -5.48 -6.49
CA ILE A 8 5.63 -6.45 -7.14
C ILE A 8 6.39 -7.12 -8.27
N LYS A 9 6.41 -8.45 -8.27
CA LYS A 9 6.91 -9.26 -9.37
C LYS A 9 5.74 -9.90 -10.10
N ILE A 10 5.71 -9.75 -11.42
CA ILE A 10 4.65 -10.27 -12.29
C ILE A 10 5.14 -11.50 -13.03
N VAL A 11 4.28 -12.51 -13.09
CA VAL A 11 4.48 -13.73 -13.89
C VAL A 11 4.74 -13.32 -15.34
N GLU A 12 5.79 -13.88 -15.95
CA GLU A 12 6.18 -13.53 -17.31
C GLU A 12 5.03 -13.72 -18.31
N GLY A 13 4.77 -12.69 -19.13
CA GLY A 13 3.67 -12.67 -20.10
C GLY A 13 2.36 -12.09 -19.55
N CYS A 14 2.28 -11.79 -18.26
CA CYS A 14 1.11 -11.19 -17.62
C CYS A 14 1.22 -9.68 -17.38
N GLU A 15 2.30 -9.02 -17.83
CA GLU A 15 2.57 -7.60 -17.60
C GLU A 15 1.44 -6.69 -18.08
N GLU A 16 0.93 -6.92 -19.29
CA GLU A 16 -0.18 -6.11 -19.85
C GLU A 16 -1.47 -6.27 -19.03
N LYS A 17 -1.77 -7.50 -18.58
CA LYS A 17 -2.95 -7.77 -17.74
C LYS A 17 -2.82 -7.07 -16.39
N PHE A 18 -1.64 -7.16 -15.76
CA PHE A 18 -1.35 -6.44 -14.53
C PHE A 18 -1.52 -4.93 -14.68
N GLU A 19 -0.96 -4.34 -15.74
CA GLU A 19 -1.07 -2.89 -15.97
C GLU A 19 -2.50 -2.43 -16.26
N ASN A 20 -3.33 -3.27 -16.90
CA ASN A 20 -4.75 -2.97 -17.10
C ASN A 20 -5.52 -2.94 -15.78
N ILE A 21 -5.37 -3.96 -14.94
CA ILE A 21 -6.03 -4.02 -13.62
C ILE A 21 -5.54 -2.87 -12.74
N SER A 22 -4.23 -2.60 -12.74
CA SER A 22 -3.64 -1.55 -11.91
C SER A 22 -4.06 -0.15 -12.32
N ARG A 23 -4.27 0.12 -13.62
CA ARG A 23 -4.85 1.39 -14.09
C ARG A 23 -6.30 1.55 -13.65
N GLU A 24 -7.11 0.49 -13.75
CA GLU A 24 -8.50 0.53 -13.28
C GLU A 24 -8.57 0.76 -11.76
N LEU A 25 -7.71 0.08 -11.00
CA LEU A 25 -7.62 0.26 -9.56
C LEU A 25 -7.15 1.67 -9.20
N PHE A 26 -6.15 2.21 -9.90
CA PHE A 26 -5.71 3.60 -9.76
C PHE A 26 -6.86 4.60 -9.98
N GLU A 27 -7.63 4.43 -11.06
CA GLU A 27 -8.78 5.31 -11.36
C GLU A 27 -9.85 5.22 -10.26
N LYS A 28 -10.17 4.00 -9.80
CA LYS A 28 -11.15 3.79 -8.73
C LYS A 28 -10.69 4.33 -7.39
N THR A 29 -9.42 4.17 -7.03
CA THR A 29 -8.86 4.74 -5.81
C THR A 29 -8.99 6.26 -5.82
N HIS A 30 -8.57 6.94 -6.88
CA HIS A 30 -8.66 8.40 -6.94
C HIS A 30 -10.08 8.93 -7.10
N ALA A 31 -11.02 8.11 -7.59
CA ALA A 31 -12.42 8.50 -7.70
C ALA A 31 -13.22 8.30 -6.40
N ASN A 32 -12.81 7.36 -5.54
CA ASN A 32 -13.62 6.91 -4.39
C ASN A 32 -12.92 7.10 -3.03
N GLU A 33 -11.62 7.38 -2.99
CA GLU A 33 -10.86 7.53 -1.75
C GLU A 33 -10.42 8.97 -1.55
N ASP A 34 -11.20 9.76 -0.81
CA ASP A 34 -10.92 11.18 -0.56
C ASP A 34 -9.59 11.43 0.20
N SER A 35 -9.10 10.42 0.92
CA SER A 35 -7.93 10.51 1.78
C SER A 35 -6.62 10.12 1.10
N VAL A 36 -6.64 9.61 -0.14
CA VAL A 36 -5.41 9.16 -0.82
C VAL A 36 -4.45 10.34 -1.07
N ILE A 37 -3.19 10.21 -0.62
CA ILE A 37 -2.14 11.22 -0.84
C ILE A 37 -1.27 10.81 -2.03
N HIS A 38 -0.81 9.56 -2.01
CA HIS A 38 -0.11 8.91 -3.13
C HIS A 38 -0.73 7.55 -3.39
N TYR A 39 -0.88 7.22 -4.66
CA TYR A 39 -1.20 5.88 -5.12
C TYR A 39 -0.74 5.75 -6.56
N ASP A 40 0.51 5.43 -6.76
CA ASP A 40 1.16 5.55 -8.07
C ASP A 40 1.89 4.24 -8.41
N TYR A 41 1.80 3.81 -9.67
CA TYR A 41 2.46 2.61 -10.18
C TYR A 41 3.64 2.96 -11.08
N TRP A 42 4.74 2.22 -10.95
CA TRP A 42 5.91 2.34 -11.82
C TRP A 42 6.42 0.98 -12.27
N ARG A 43 6.92 0.92 -13.50
CA ARG A 43 7.76 -0.20 -13.96
C ARG A 43 9.13 -0.08 -13.31
N GLY A 44 9.62 -1.18 -12.76
CA GLY A 44 10.97 -1.30 -12.24
C GLY A 44 12.02 -1.52 -13.32
N ARG A 45 13.28 -1.59 -12.90
CA ARG A 45 14.41 -1.82 -13.81
C ARG A 45 14.37 -3.22 -14.42
N GLU A 46 14.01 -4.22 -13.62
CA GLU A 46 13.99 -5.62 -14.04
C GLU A 46 12.67 -5.96 -14.74
N LYS A 47 12.70 -6.84 -15.73
CA LYS A 47 11.49 -7.26 -16.45
C LYS A 47 10.48 -7.85 -15.46
N GLY A 48 9.22 -7.42 -15.57
CA GLY A 48 8.14 -7.86 -14.70
C GLY A 48 8.23 -7.34 -13.26
N SER A 49 9.18 -6.46 -12.94
CA SER A 49 9.22 -5.76 -11.65
C SER A 49 8.43 -4.47 -11.71
N TYR A 50 7.65 -4.20 -10.68
CA TYR A 50 6.84 -3.01 -10.52
C TYR A 50 6.93 -2.50 -9.10
N TYR A 51 6.70 -1.20 -8.94
CA TYR A 51 6.60 -0.54 -7.65
C TYR A 51 5.25 0.15 -7.55
N THR A 52 4.64 0.11 -6.36
CA THR A 52 3.52 0.97 -6.03
C THR A 52 3.80 1.72 -4.74
N LEU A 53 3.66 3.05 -4.74
CA LEU A 53 3.83 3.87 -3.54
C LEU A 53 2.45 4.34 -3.13
N LEU A 54 2.08 3.99 -1.89
CA LEU A 54 0.86 4.44 -1.27
C LEU A 54 1.19 5.36 -0.12
N ALA A 55 0.42 6.43 0.03
CA ALA A 55 0.46 7.25 1.23
C ALA A 55 -0.95 7.69 1.64
N TYR A 56 -1.26 7.52 2.93
CA TYR A 56 -2.53 7.93 3.53
C TYR A 56 -2.29 8.70 4.84
N PRO A 57 -3.20 9.60 5.25
CA PRO A 57 -3.06 10.43 6.43
C PRO A 57 -2.81 9.62 7.71
N THR A 58 -3.37 8.41 7.78
CA THR A 58 -3.21 7.48 8.89
C THR A 58 -3.15 6.02 8.44
N TYR A 59 -2.72 5.10 9.32
CA TYR A 59 -2.76 3.66 9.04
C TYR A 59 -4.19 3.17 8.88
N LEU A 60 -5.11 3.68 9.69
CA LEU A 60 -6.53 3.30 9.59
C LEU A 60 -7.18 3.80 8.30
N ASP A 61 -6.79 4.97 7.79
CA ASP A 61 -7.26 5.41 6.47
C ASP A 61 -6.82 4.43 5.38
N PHE A 62 -5.53 4.09 5.33
CA PHE A 62 -5.03 3.04 4.43
C PHE A 62 -5.81 1.73 4.59
N LEU A 63 -5.93 1.20 5.81
CA LEU A 63 -6.56 -0.09 6.03
C LEU A 63 -8.03 -0.07 5.60
N ILE A 64 -8.80 0.90 6.07
CA ILE A 64 -10.27 0.93 5.94
C ILE A 64 -10.72 1.47 4.59
N THR A 65 -10.10 2.54 4.08
CA THR A 65 -10.56 3.19 2.85
C THR A 65 -9.89 2.62 1.60
N HIS A 66 -8.73 1.99 1.73
CA HIS A 66 -8.03 1.35 0.62
C HIS A 66 -8.05 -0.17 0.73
N GLN A 67 -7.34 -0.73 1.71
CA GLN A 67 -6.97 -2.15 1.71
C GLN A 67 -8.18 -3.09 1.74
N ILE A 68 -9.20 -2.77 2.53
CA ILE A 68 -10.43 -3.57 2.64
C ILE A 68 -11.62 -2.97 1.88
N SER A 69 -11.37 -2.00 1.00
CA SER A 69 -12.42 -1.40 0.18
C SER A 69 -12.98 -2.39 -0.84
N GLU A 70 -14.23 -2.20 -1.25
CA GLU A 70 -14.88 -3.08 -2.23
C GLU A 70 -14.13 -3.10 -3.57
N HIS A 71 -13.66 -1.94 -4.05
CA HIS A 71 -12.92 -1.87 -5.31
C HIS A 71 -11.53 -2.50 -5.21
N HIS A 72 -10.86 -2.42 -4.06
CA HIS A 72 -9.58 -3.10 -3.85
C HIS A 72 -9.76 -4.61 -3.75
N GLU A 73 -10.72 -5.11 -2.96
CA GLU A 73 -11.00 -6.55 -2.84
C GLU A 73 -11.41 -7.16 -4.19
N ALA A 74 -12.22 -6.43 -4.98
CA ALA A 74 -12.56 -6.84 -6.33
C ALA A 74 -11.33 -6.92 -7.26
N ALA A 75 -10.35 -6.01 -7.11
CA ALA A 75 -9.10 -6.05 -7.86
C ALA A 75 -8.17 -7.17 -7.37
N ALA A 76 -8.04 -7.38 -6.06
CA ALA A 76 -7.27 -8.45 -5.42
C ALA A 76 -7.61 -9.83 -5.98
N GLY A 77 -8.90 -10.11 -6.18
CA GLY A 77 -9.37 -11.35 -6.80
C GLY A 77 -8.87 -11.58 -8.24
N ASN A 78 -8.48 -10.52 -8.96
CA ASN A 78 -7.96 -10.61 -10.33
C ASN A 78 -6.43 -10.70 -10.41
N TYR A 79 -5.72 -10.47 -9.29
CA TYR A 79 -4.26 -10.49 -9.22
C TYR A 79 -3.66 -11.88 -8.95
N GLY A 80 -4.43 -12.83 -8.40
CA GLY A 80 -3.90 -14.06 -7.78
C GLY A 80 -3.06 -14.98 -8.68
N GLU A 81 -3.31 -15.01 -9.99
CA GLU A 81 -2.52 -15.83 -10.93
C GLU A 81 -1.47 -15.03 -11.70
N ILE A 82 -1.42 -13.71 -11.53
CA ILE A 82 -0.53 -12.82 -12.31
C ILE A 82 0.60 -12.22 -11.48
N ILE A 83 0.45 -12.15 -10.16
CA ILE A 83 1.54 -11.75 -9.25
C ILE A 83 2.34 -13.01 -8.90
N GLU A 84 3.63 -12.99 -9.24
CA GLU A 84 4.60 -14.03 -8.88
C GLU A 84 5.05 -13.86 -7.42
N ASP A 85 5.30 -12.62 -7.00
CA ASP A 85 5.76 -12.27 -5.66
C ASP A 85 5.35 -10.83 -5.32
N ILE A 86 5.12 -10.57 -4.03
CA ILE A 86 4.84 -9.23 -3.52
C ILE A 86 5.44 -9.03 -2.13
N ASP A 87 6.19 -7.94 -1.97
CA ASP A 87 6.70 -7.47 -0.69
C ASP A 87 6.10 -6.10 -0.37
N LEU A 88 5.56 -5.97 0.84
CA LEU A 88 4.89 -4.77 1.32
C LEU A 88 5.83 -4.06 2.31
N GLU A 89 6.67 -3.18 1.78
CA GLU A 89 7.68 -2.47 2.56
C GLU A 89 7.10 -1.17 3.14
N TRP A 90 6.91 -1.13 4.45
CA TRP A 90 6.66 0.13 5.16
C TRP A 90 7.93 0.98 5.16
N VAL A 91 7.79 2.27 4.85
CA VAL A 91 8.93 3.20 4.79
C VAL A 91 8.70 4.41 5.70
N ASP A 92 9.75 4.92 6.32
CA ASP A 92 9.73 6.15 7.11
C ASP A 92 10.45 7.27 6.35
N PRO A 93 9.88 8.48 6.24
CA PRO A 93 10.55 9.56 5.53
C PRO A 93 11.80 10.01 6.28
N LEU A 94 12.82 10.39 5.52
CA LEU A 94 13.93 11.16 6.06
C LEU A 94 13.48 12.61 6.33
N ASP A 95 13.69 13.09 7.56
CA ASP A 95 13.29 14.44 7.96
C ASP A 95 13.85 15.53 7.05
N GLY A 96 12.94 16.35 6.52
CA GLY A 96 13.25 17.45 5.61
C GLY A 96 13.49 17.03 4.15
N ALA A 97 13.49 15.73 3.84
CA ALA A 97 13.64 15.20 2.48
C ALA A 97 12.34 14.60 1.91
N SER A 98 11.24 14.64 2.65
CA SER A 98 9.89 14.30 2.18
C SER A 98 8.88 15.36 2.63
N LYS A 99 7.78 15.50 1.88
CA LYS A 99 6.59 16.26 2.32
C LYS A 99 5.60 15.42 3.12
N LEU A 100 5.81 14.11 3.12
CA LEU A 100 5.04 13.15 3.89
C LEU A 100 5.52 13.14 5.35
N GLY A 101 4.61 12.93 6.28
CA GLY A 101 4.92 12.82 7.71
C GLY A 101 5.47 11.44 8.10
N PRO A 102 5.85 11.22 9.36
CA PRO A 102 6.34 9.91 9.79
C PRO A 102 5.29 8.80 9.62
N THR A 103 5.76 7.60 9.30
CA THR A 103 4.90 6.41 9.25
C THR A 103 4.59 5.99 10.70
N GLU A 104 3.30 5.82 11.00
CA GLU A 104 2.81 5.53 12.34
C GLU A 104 1.82 4.37 12.28
N MET A 105 1.93 3.46 13.25
CA MET A 105 0.96 2.38 13.42
C MET A 105 -0.18 2.83 14.32
N GLN A 106 -1.39 2.37 14.03
CA GLN A 106 -2.56 2.58 14.89
C GLN A 106 -3.20 1.25 15.24
N LYS A 107 -3.73 1.16 16.46
CA LYS A 107 -4.54 0.01 16.86
C LYS A 107 -5.81 -0.01 16.03
N VAL A 108 -6.11 -1.16 15.42
CA VAL A 108 -7.42 -1.42 14.81
C VAL A 108 -8.50 -1.41 15.91
N PRO A 109 -9.62 -0.67 15.73
CA PRO A 109 -10.70 -0.62 16.72
C PRO A 109 -11.26 -2.01 17.04
N ASP A 110 -11.62 -2.25 18.31
CA ASP A 110 -12.12 -3.56 18.76
C ASP A 110 -13.48 -3.91 18.12
N ASP A 111 -14.25 -2.89 17.72
CA ASP A 111 -15.53 -2.97 17.01
C ASP A 111 -15.39 -2.92 15.48
N ALA A 112 -14.17 -2.94 14.93
CA ALA A 112 -13.94 -3.05 13.50
C ALA A 112 -14.40 -4.41 12.94
N SER A 113 -14.59 -4.46 11.62
CA SER A 113 -14.92 -5.70 10.92
C SER A 113 -13.84 -6.77 11.13
N GLU A 114 -14.23 -8.04 11.02
CA GLU A 114 -13.27 -9.16 11.14
C GLU A 114 -12.17 -9.08 10.08
N LEU A 115 -12.51 -8.65 8.85
CA LEU A 115 -11.53 -8.41 7.79
C LEU A 115 -10.52 -7.31 8.16
N ALA A 116 -10.98 -6.21 8.77
CA ALA A 116 -10.08 -5.16 9.25
C ALA A 116 -9.15 -5.66 10.37
N LYS A 117 -9.62 -6.55 11.25
CA LYS A 117 -8.80 -7.16 12.29
C LYS A 117 -7.74 -8.09 11.69
N GLU A 118 -8.15 -8.97 10.78
CA GLU A 118 -7.24 -9.90 10.09
C GLU A 118 -6.16 -9.15 9.30
N TYR A 119 -6.56 -8.16 8.50
CA TYR A 119 -5.62 -7.35 7.72
C TYR A 119 -4.80 -6.42 8.62
N GLY A 120 -5.36 -6.00 9.75
CA GLY A 120 -4.67 -5.27 10.80
C GLY A 120 -3.46 -6.01 11.38
N GLU A 121 -3.50 -7.35 11.38
CA GLU A 121 -2.40 -8.21 11.82
C GLU A 121 -1.45 -8.54 10.66
N THR A 122 -1.98 -8.96 9.52
CA THR A 122 -1.18 -9.46 8.38
C THR A 122 -0.51 -8.36 7.58
N HIS A 123 -1.06 -7.13 7.61
CA HIS A 123 -0.57 -5.95 6.90
C HIS A 123 -0.25 -4.81 7.88
N ALA A 124 0.12 -5.14 9.11
CA ALA A 124 0.49 -4.16 10.12
C ALA A 124 1.68 -3.31 9.68
N ALA A 125 1.64 -2.00 9.93
CA ALA A 125 2.82 -1.15 9.81
C ALA A 125 3.86 -1.51 10.88
N ILE A 126 5.03 -1.97 10.44
CA ILE A 126 6.13 -2.34 11.33
C ILE A 126 7.08 -1.14 11.47
N ILE A 127 6.96 -0.43 12.59
CA ILE A 127 7.84 0.70 12.90
C ILE A 127 9.20 0.17 13.38
N GLN A 128 10.26 0.56 12.69
CA GLN A 128 11.61 0.12 13.03
C GLN A 128 12.21 0.98 14.15
N ASP A 129 12.88 0.34 15.11
CA ASP A 129 13.55 1.04 16.23
C ASP A 129 14.58 2.08 15.74
N TRP A 130 15.28 1.77 14.64
CA TRP A 130 16.30 2.67 14.09
C TRP A 130 15.70 3.89 13.40
N TRP A 131 14.45 3.83 12.91
CA TRP A 131 13.74 5.01 12.41
C TRP A 131 13.50 5.99 13.55
N LEU A 132 12.92 5.49 14.65
CA LEU A 132 12.63 6.29 15.84
C LEU A 132 13.88 6.95 16.41
N ALA A 133 15.02 6.26 16.37
CA ALA A 133 16.31 6.80 16.83
C ALA A 133 16.86 7.93 15.96
N LEU A 134 16.45 8.03 14.69
CA LEU A 134 16.93 9.03 13.73
C LEU A 134 15.94 10.15 13.43
N ARG A 135 14.66 9.99 13.80
CA ARG A 135 13.67 11.08 13.75
C ARG A 135 14.15 12.24 14.62
N LYS A 136 14.20 13.43 14.04
CA LYS A 136 14.50 14.68 14.74
C LYS A 136 13.25 15.11 15.50
N ALA A 137 13.47 15.61 16.72
CA ALA A 137 12.44 16.26 17.53
C ALA A 137 12.01 17.61 16.95
#